data_AF-A0A7K3IVW2-F1
#
_entry.id   AF-A0A7K3IVW2-F1
#
_cell.length_a   1.000
_cell.length_b   1.000
_cell.length_c   1.000
_cell.angle_alpha   90.00
_cell.angle_beta   90.00
_cell.angle_gamma   90.00
#
_symmetry.space_group_name_H-M   'P 1'
#
loop_
_entity.id
_entity.type
_entity.pdbx_description
1 polymer ?
#
loop_
_entity_poly.entity_id
_entity_poly.type
_entity_poly.pdbx_seq_one_letter_code
_entity_poly.pdbx_strand_id
1 'polypeptide(L)'
;MVDPVPGRVIIITEAPGPYTNSFCFDGTSLWTGDYQNYVTYKLKIRDDEQFKTDNESRSRVTYTYTVDNYGPGTVKEMDIYLAIPVDRVNQTIVDKISYSPEYTSIVTDQWGKQSARYHLCNLKPRESQSLQPTPAK
;
A
#
# COMPACT_ATOMS: atom_id res chain seq x y z
N MET A 1 7.71 21.80 -2.06
CA MET A 1 6.52 22.69 -2.05
C MET A 1 5.98 22.77 -0.63
N VAL A 2 5.61 23.97 -0.16
CA VAL A 2 5.10 24.20 1.19
C VAL A 2 3.79 24.98 1.10
N ASP A 3 2.78 24.60 1.88
CA ASP A 3 1.58 25.40 2.08
C ASP A 3 1.94 26.63 2.94
N PRO A 4 1.86 27.87 2.40
CA PRO A 4 2.37 29.05 3.07
C PRO A 4 1.58 29.44 4.33
N VAL A 5 0.36 28.96 4.53
CA VAL A 5 -0.48 29.36 5.67
C VAL A 5 -0.18 28.55 6.93
N PRO A 6 -0.35 27.21 6.94
CA PRO A 6 0.02 26.39 8.08
C PRO A 6 1.51 25.98 8.06
N GLY A 7 2.29 26.27 7.01
CA GLY A 7 3.70 25.89 6.92
C GLY A 7 3.94 24.40 6.67
N ARG A 8 2.99 23.70 6.04
CA ARG A 8 3.06 22.25 5.83
C ARG A 8 3.86 21.91 4.57
N VAL A 9 4.76 20.94 4.67
CA VAL A 9 5.46 20.41 3.50
C VAL A 9 4.50 19.55 2.69
N ILE A 10 4.32 19.88 1.41
CA ILE A 10 3.46 19.15 0.45
C ILE A 10 4.31 18.21 -0.41
N ILE A 11 5.48 18.67 -0.86
CA ILE A 11 6.38 17.91 -1.76
C ILE A 11 7.82 18.07 -1.29
N ILE A 12 8.52 16.94 -1.21
CA ILE A 12 9.98 16.83 -1.09
C ILE A 12 10.47 16.16 -2.38
N THR A 13 11.54 16.69 -2.96
CA THR A 13 12.19 16.11 -4.14
C THR A 13 13.70 16.15 -3.97
N GLU A 14 14.40 15.31 -4.71
CA GLU A 14 15.86 15.30 -4.74
C GLU A 14 16.41 16.57 -5.35
N ALA A 15 17.53 17.04 -4.80
CA ALA A 15 18.31 18.10 -5.41
C ALA A 15 18.88 17.62 -6.76
N PRO A 16 18.87 18.45 -7.81
CA PRO A 16 19.44 18.08 -9.11
C PRO A 16 20.97 17.98 -9.11
N GLY A 17 21.63 18.41 -8.03
CA GLY A 17 23.08 18.38 -7.88
C GLY A 17 23.53 18.25 -6.42
N PRO A 18 24.84 18.07 -6.20
CA PRO A 18 25.42 17.76 -4.89
C PRO A 18 25.35 18.92 -3.89
N TYR A 19 25.28 20.17 -4.37
CA TYR A 19 25.21 21.34 -3.49
C TYR A 19 24.31 22.44 -4.08
N THR A 20 23.05 22.05 -4.26
CA THR A 20 21.96 22.93 -4.67
C THR A 20 21.61 23.88 -3.51
N ASN A 21 21.93 25.16 -3.64
CA ASN A 21 21.94 26.09 -2.49
C ASN A 21 20.95 27.25 -2.58
N SER A 22 20.38 27.49 -3.75
CA SER A 22 19.57 28.69 -4.02
C SER A 22 18.44 28.37 -4.98
N PHE A 23 17.31 29.06 -4.88
CA PHE A 23 16.21 28.91 -5.84
C PHE A 23 15.51 30.23 -6.09
N CYS A 24 14.96 30.41 -7.29
CA CYS A 24 14.13 31.56 -7.64
C CYS A 24 13.02 31.15 -8.62
N PHE A 25 11.93 31.90 -8.62
CA PHE A 25 10.81 31.72 -9.54
C PHE A 25 10.67 32.94 -10.43
N ASP A 26 10.70 32.75 -11.75
CA ASP A 26 10.66 33.85 -12.73
C ASP A 26 9.23 34.22 -13.19
N GLY A 27 8.20 33.60 -12.59
CA GLY A 27 6.80 33.71 -13.01
C GLY A 27 6.31 32.52 -13.85
N THR A 28 7.22 31.74 -14.44
CA THR A 28 6.91 30.58 -15.29
C THR A 28 7.61 29.31 -14.83
N SER A 29 8.83 29.44 -14.33
CA SER A 29 9.79 28.36 -14.12
C SER A 29 10.49 28.54 -12.79
N LEU A 30 10.80 27.42 -12.14
CA LEU A 30 11.62 27.40 -10.94
C LEU A 30 13.07 27.10 -11.35
N TRP A 31 13.99 27.93 -10.90
CA TRP A 31 15.41 27.83 -11.21
C TRP A 31 16.19 27.57 -9.93
N THR A 32 17.32 26.88 -10.06
CA THR A 32 18.20 26.63 -8.93
C THR A 32 19.66 26.62 -9.35
N GLY A 33 20.52 27.20 -8.52
CA GLY A 33 21.98 27.16 -8.70
C GLY A 33 22.60 26.03 -7.90
N ASP A 34 23.53 25.31 -8.50
CA ASP A 34 24.42 24.39 -7.81
C ASP A 34 25.83 24.95 -7.77
N TYR A 35 26.31 25.19 -6.55
CA TYR A 35 27.58 25.89 -6.34
C TYR A 35 28.79 25.00 -6.60
N GLN A 36 28.67 23.68 -6.40
CA GLN A 36 29.78 22.76 -6.58
C GLN A 36 30.01 22.44 -8.07
N ASN A 37 28.93 22.31 -8.83
CA ASN A 37 28.99 22.02 -10.26
C ASN A 37 29.07 23.28 -11.13
N TYR A 38 28.86 24.47 -10.57
CA TYR A 38 28.79 25.76 -11.30
C TYR A 38 27.75 25.78 -12.42
N VAL A 39 26.59 25.14 -12.18
CA VAL A 39 25.49 25.05 -13.15
C VAL A 39 24.20 25.62 -12.59
N THR A 40 23.34 26.08 -13.48
CA THR A 40 21.97 26.48 -13.17
C THR A 40 21.00 25.48 -13.79
N TYR A 41 20.11 24.93 -12.98
CA TYR A 41 19.07 24.01 -13.44
C TYR A 41 17.73 24.73 -13.57
N LYS A 42 16.99 24.40 -14.63
CA LYS A 42 15.57 24.71 -14.77
C LYS A 42 14.75 23.52 -14.30
N LEU A 43 14.00 23.68 -13.21
CA LEU A 43 13.23 22.61 -12.61
C LEU A 43 11.87 22.44 -13.31
N LYS A 44 11.48 21.19 -13.51
CA LYS A 44 10.15 20.82 -14.00
C LYS A 44 9.16 20.91 -12.83
N ILE A 45 8.24 21.86 -12.90
CA ILE A 45 7.27 22.14 -11.83
C ILE A 45 5.86 21.62 -12.11
N ARG A 46 5.62 21.11 -13.34
CA ARG A 46 4.37 20.52 -13.79
C ARG A 46 4.67 19.43 -14.78
N ASP A 47 4.03 18.28 -14.58
CA ASP A 47 3.99 17.17 -15.52
C ASP A 47 2.83 16.22 -15.19
N ASP A 48 2.76 15.14 -15.96
CA ASP A 48 1.72 14.12 -15.84
C ASP A 48 2.11 13.01 -14.84
N GLU A 49 3.29 13.10 -14.20
CA GLU A 49 3.79 12.09 -13.27
C GLU A 49 3.32 12.40 -11.84
N GLN A 50 2.37 11.60 -11.33
CA GLN A 50 1.74 11.87 -10.04
C GLN A 50 2.51 11.33 -8.85
N PHE A 51 3.36 10.32 -9.05
CA PHE A 51 4.01 9.58 -7.97
C PHE A 51 5.44 9.25 -8.34
N LYS A 52 6.36 9.53 -7.41
CA LYS A 52 7.72 9.01 -7.44
C LYS A 52 7.81 7.86 -6.43
N THR A 53 8.18 6.68 -6.88
CA THR A 53 8.52 5.54 -6.01
C THR A 53 10.02 5.43 -5.87
N ASP A 54 10.51 5.20 -4.66
CA ASP A 54 11.93 5.03 -4.36
C ASP A 54 12.11 4.01 -3.22
N ASN A 55 13.33 3.55 -2.98
CA ASN A 55 13.69 2.57 -1.95
C ASN A 55 12.88 1.27 -2.07
N GLU A 56 12.92 0.65 -3.25
CA GLU A 56 12.28 -0.65 -3.47
C GLU A 56 12.78 -1.67 -2.44
N SER A 57 11.82 -2.40 -1.86
CA SER A 57 12.13 -3.55 -1.01
C SER A 57 11.19 -4.71 -1.32
N ARG A 58 11.72 -5.92 -1.19
CA ARG A 58 10.93 -7.15 -1.32
C ARG A 58 10.56 -7.65 0.06
N SER A 59 9.27 -7.89 0.26
CA SER A 59 8.73 -8.41 1.51
C SER A 59 7.69 -9.48 1.23
N ARG A 60 7.63 -10.47 2.12
CA ARG A 60 6.56 -11.47 2.14
C ARG A 60 5.64 -11.14 3.31
N VAL A 61 4.36 -10.94 3.01
CA VAL A 61 3.33 -10.71 4.02
C VAL A 61 2.49 -11.96 4.15
N THR A 62 2.46 -12.55 5.34
CA THR A 62 1.58 -13.67 5.69
C THR A 62 0.55 -13.15 6.67
N TYR A 63 -0.73 -13.24 6.29
CA TYR A 63 -1.82 -13.00 7.23
C TYR A 63 -2.19 -14.32 7.89
N THR A 64 -2.42 -14.31 9.20
CA THR A 64 -3.00 -15.45 9.90
C THR A 64 -4.22 -14.96 10.66
N TYR A 65 -5.37 -15.52 10.32
CA TYR A 65 -6.62 -15.24 11.00
C TYR A 65 -7.05 -16.50 11.73
N THR A 66 -7.18 -16.41 13.05
CA THR A 66 -7.61 -17.53 13.89
C THR A 66 -8.94 -17.17 14.55
N VAL A 67 -9.87 -18.11 14.50
CA VAL A 67 -11.15 -18.03 15.18
C VAL A 67 -11.20 -19.12 16.23
N ASP A 68 -11.45 -18.72 17.47
CA ASP A 68 -11.60 -19.59 18.62
C ASP A 68 -13.02 -19.45 19.18
N ASN A 69 -13.77 -20.56 19.25
CA ASN A 69 -15.05 -20.56 19.96
C ASN A 69 -14.83 -20.83 21.45
N TYR A 70 -14.62 -19.78 22.23
CA TYR A 70 -14.51 -19.89 23.70
C TYR A 70 -15.85 -20.09 24.41
N GLY A 71 -16.97 -19.91 23.71
CA GLY A 71 -18.30 -20.02 24.28
C GLY A 71 -18.73 -21.48 24.52
N PRO A 72 -19.73 -21.70 25.40
CA PRO A 72 -20.29 -23.04 25.62
C PRO A 72 -21.22 -23.50 24.48
N GLY A 73 -21.62 -22.60 23.58
CA GLY A 73 -22.51 -22.88 22.45
C GLY A 73 -21.77 -23.06 21.13
N THR A 74 -22.37 -23.76 20.17
CA THR A 74 -21.86 -23.89 18.81
C THR A 74 -22.11 -22.62 18.01
N VAL A 75 -21.07 -22.05 17.39
CA VAL A 75 -21.26 -21.02 16.36
C VAL A 75 -21.83 -21.69 15.12
N LYS A 76 -23.08 -21.39 14.78
CA LYS A 76 -23.79 -22.05 13.69
C LYS A 76 -23.23 -21.66 12.33
N GLU A 77 -22.92 -20.38 12.15
CA GLU A 77 -22.46 -19.82 10.90
C GLU A 77 -21.51 -18.65 11.21
N MET A 78 -20.45 -18.55 10.42
CA MET A 78 -19.51 -17.44 10.44
C MET A 78 -18.96 -17.19 9.04
N ASP A 79 -18.93 -15.93 8.64
CA ASP A 79 -18.27 -15.49 7.42
C ASP A 79 -17.05 -14.63 7.75
N ILE A 80 -15.94 -14.93 7.09
CA ILE A 80 -14.70 -14.15 7.18
C ILE A 80 -14.36 -13.66 5.79
N TYR A 81 -14.09 -12.36 5.67
CA TYR A 81 -13.76 -11.71 4.42
C TYR A 81 -12.32 -11.20 4.48
N LEU A 82 -11.46 -11.74 3.62
CA LEU A 82 -10.08 -11.29 3.47
C LEU A 82 -9.91 -10.62 2.11
N ALA A 83 -9.45 -9.38 2.11
CA ALA A 83 -9.23 -8.64 0.87
C ALA A 83 -8.24 -9.39 -0.04
N ILE A 84 -8.55 -9.45 -1.33
CA ILE A 84 -7.61 -9.96 -2.32
C ILE A 84 -6.67 -8.81 -2.68
N PRO A 85 -5.36 -8.92 -2.39
CA PRO A 85 -4.45 -7.83 -2.66
C PRO A 85 -4.31 -7.62 -4.17
N VAL A 86 -4.15 -6.36 -4.56
CA VAL A 86 -3.94 -5.91 -5.95
C VAL A 86 -2.76 -4.96 -5.98
N ASP A 87 -2.20 -4.74 -7.17
CA ASP A 87 -1.17 -3.72 -7.36
C ASP A 87 -1.67 -2.33 -6.93
N ARG A 88 -0.74 -1.55 -6.39
CA ARG A 88 -0.94 -0.17 -5.97
C ARG A 88 0.24 0.67 -6.45
N VAL A 89 0.07 1.98 -6.40
CA VAL A 89 1.12 2.96 -6.76
C VAL A 89 2.46 2.65 -6.08
N ASN A 90 2.45 2.19 -4.83
CA ASN A 90 3.64 1.92 -4.03
C ASN A 90 3.91 0.41 -3.81
N GLN A 91 3.21 -0.49 -4.50
CA GLN A 91 3.32 -1.93 -4.27
C GLN A 91 2.98 -2.72 -5.54
N THR A 92 3.88 -3.61 -5.94
CA THR A 92 3.65 -4.59 -7.01
C THR A 92 3.64 -6.00 -6.43
N ILE A 93 2.65 -6.79 -6.81
CA ILE A 93 2.53 -8.19 -6.42
C ILE A 93 3.25 -9.05 -7.45
N VAL A 94 4.41 -9.59 -7.06
CA VAL A 94 5.31 -10.30 -7.97
C VAL A 94 5.05 -11.81 -8.04
N ASP A 95 4.41 -12.38 -7.01
CA ASP A 95 4.13 -13.81 -6.89
C ASP A 95 2.62 -14.09 -6.83
N LYS A 96 2.21 -15.30 -7.18
CA LYS A 96 0.81 -15.73 -7.08
C LYS A 96 0.36 -15.66 -5.62
N ILE A 97 -0.87 -15.20 -5.35
CA ILE A 97 -1.44 -15.26 -3.99
C ILE A 97 -2.07 -16.65 -3.77
N SER A 98 -1.77 -17.28 -2.64
CA SER A 98 -2.35 -18.55 -2.18
C SER A 98 -3.11 -18.36 -0.87
N TYR A 99 -4.09 -19.23 -0.64
CA TYR A 99 -4.94 -19.21 0.52
C TYR A 99 -5.01 -20.63 1.09
N SER A 100 -4.75 -20.77 2.39
CA SER A 100 -4.79 -22.05 3.09
C SER A 100 -5.60 -21.92 4.38
N PRO A 101 -6.74 -22.60 4.53
CA PRO A 101 -7.44 -23.36 3.50
C PRO A 101 -7.90 -22.46 2.34
N GLU A 102 -8.33 -23.10 1.25
CA GLU A 102 -8.98 -22.40 0.14
C GLU A 102 -10.23 -21.68 0.62
N TYR A 103 -10.49 -20.49 0.07
CA TYR A 103 -11.70 -19.73 0.36
C TYR A 103 -12.93 -20.38 -0.28
N THR A 104 -14.11 -20.10 0.27
CA THR A 104 -15.38 -20.66 -0.22
C THR A 104 -15.87 -19.96 -1.48
N SER A 105 -15.74 -18.64 -1.56
CA SER A 105 -16.19 -17.85 -2.70
C SER A 105 -15.49 -16.49 -2.75
N ILE A 106 -15.61 -15.76 -3.87
CA ILE A 106 -15.20 -14.36 -3.97
C ILE A 106 -16.46 -13.50 -3.92
N VAL A 107 -16.43 -12.45 -3.10
CA VAL A 107 -17.48 -11.42 -3.05
C VAL A 107 -16.93 -10.07 -3.48
N THR A 108 -17.80 -9.24 -4.05
CA THR A 108 -17.45 -7.87 -4.45
C THR A 108 -18.25 -6.88 -3.60
N ASP A 109 -17.58 -5.89 -3.05
CA ASP A 109 -18.23 -4.83 -2.27
C ASP A 109 -18.85 -3.74 -3.17
N GLN A 110 -19.54 -2.78 -2.54
CA GLN A 110 -20.18 -1.67 -3.24
C GLN A 110 -19.22 -0.71 -3.97
N TRP A 111 -17.91 -0.82 -3.70
CA TRP A 111 -16.85 -0.04 -4.35
C TRP A 111 -16.07 -0.86 -5.39
N GLY A 112 -16.54 -2.06 -5.72
CA GLY A 112 -15.92 -2.94 -6.71
C GLY A 112 -14.66 -3.67 -6.21
N LYS A 113 -14.40 -3.72 -4.91
CA LYS A 113 -13.25 -4.45 -4.35
C LYS A 113 -13.63 -5.91 -4.08
N GLN A 114 -12.74 -6.81 -4.49
CA GLN A 114 -12.92 -8.25 -4.31
C GLN A 114 -12.32 -8.73 -2.98
N SER A 115 -13.06 -9.60 -2.30
CA SER A 115 -12.62 -10.27 -1.07
C SER A 115 -12.87 -11.77 -1.17
N ALA A 116 -11.92 -12.55 -0.68
CA ALA A 116 -12.06 -13.98 -0.45
C ALA A 116 -12.97 -14.18 0.78
N ARG A 117 -14.12 -14.83 0.57
CA ARG A 117 -15.07 -15.20 1.62
C ARG A 117 -14.81 -16.63 2.07
N TYR A 118 -14.62 -16.81 3.36
CA TYR A 118 -14.64 -18.08 4.06
C TYR A 118 -15.97 -18.23 4.76
N HIS A 119 -16.67 -19.31 4.46
CA HIS A 119 -17.92 -19.66 5.11
C HIS A 119 -17.69 -20.88 5.99
N LEU A 120 -17.83 -20.69 7.31
CA LEU A 120 -17.61 -21.72 8.32
C LEU A 120 -18.92 -22.01 9.03
N CYS A 121 -19.21 -23.30 9.21
CA CYS A 121 -20.44 -23.74 9.87
C CYS A 121 -20.12 -24.65 11.04
N ASN A 122 -20.95 -24.53 12.08
CA ASN A 122 -20.96 -25.43 13.24
C ASN A 122 -19.62 -25.52 13.99
N LEU A 123 -18.94 -24.41 14.20
CA LEU A 123 -17.73 -24.37 15.03
C LEU A 123 -18.11 -24.68 16.49
N LYS A 124 -17.65 -25.82 16.99
CA LYS A 124 -18.05 -26.37 18.28
C LYS A 124 -17.42 -25.61 19.44
N PRO A 125 -17.94 -25.77 20.66
CA PRO A 125 -17.30 -25.22 21.86
C PRO A 125 -15.84 -25.69 21.95
N ARG A 126 -14.93 -24.74 22.21
CA ARG A 126 -13.48 -24.93 22.31
C ARG A 126 -12.78 -25.40 21.03
N GLU A 127 -13.42 -25.22 19.88
CA GLU A 127 -12.82 -25.48 18.58
C GLU A 127 -12.17 -24.22 18.00
N SER A 128 -11.06 -24.42 17.29
CA SER A 128 -10.26 -23.36 16.67
C SER A 128 -10.11 -23.62 15.18
N GLN A 129 -10.29 -22.59 14.36
CA GLN A 129 -10.01 -22.64 12.93
C GLN A 129 -9.00 -21.55 12.57
N SER A 130 -7.94 -21.90 11.83
CA SER A 130 -6.96 -20.93 11.34
C SER A 130 -7.00 -20.84 9.81
N LEU A 131 -6.83 -19.62 9.30
CA LEU A 131 -6.82 -19.26 7.89
C LEU A 131 -5.57 -18.44 7.57
N GLN A 132 -4.91 -18.75 6.47
CA GLN A 132 -3.64 -18.16 6.06
C GLN A 132 -3.61 -17.81 4.57
N PRO A 133 -3.78 -16.53 4.20
CA PRO A 133 -3.33 -16.01 2.92
C PRO A 133 -1.80 -15.86 2.92
N THR A 134 -1.13 -16.45 1.93
CA THR A 134 0.32 -16.31 1.73
C THR A 134 0.63 -16.09 0.24
N PRO A 135 1.68 -15.39 -0.15
CA PRO A 135 2.22 -15.51 -1.51
C PRO A 135 2.66 -16.97 -1.75
N ALA A 136 2.19 -17.59 -2.83
CA ALA A 136 2.63 -18.88 -3.31
C ALA A 136 4.16 -18.87 -3.50
N LYS A 137 4.79 -19.98 -3.10
CA LYS A 137 6.25 -20.18 -3.19
C LYS A 137 6.79 -20.04 -4.60
#